data_AF-A0A954I8S8-F1
#
_entry.id   AF-A0A954I8S8-F1
#
_cell.length_a   1.000
_cell.length_b   1.000
_cell.length_c   1.000
_cell.angle_alpha   90.00
_cell.angle_beta   90.00
_cell.angle_gamma   90.00
#
_symmetry.space_group_name_H-M   'P 1'
#
loop_
_entity.id
_entity.type
_entity.pdbx_description
1 polymer ?
#
loop_
_entity_poly.entity_id
_entity_poly.type
_entity_poly.pdbx_seq_one_letter_code
_entity_poly.pdbx_strand_id
1 'polypeptide(L)'
;MKLLELRLRNLNSLAGDWRINFQDPQYINNGLFTITGPTGAGKTTLLDAICLALYGRTPRLSIVSGSDNEIMSRSSGECFAEVSVQTRSGTYRATWSQRRARGAADGKLQQPRHELADHITGEILSSKLKETQEAVRRVIGLDYGQFTRSILLAQGEFAQFLQATEKEKSEILERITGTEIYSHIGQSVYERT
;
A
#
# COMPACT_ATOMS: atom_id res chain seq x y z
N MET A 1 12.61 -1.10 -4.31
CA MET A 1 11.32 -0.55 -4.75
C MET A 1 11.38 0.96 -4.61
N LYS A 2 10.86 1.73 -5.58
CA LYS A 2 10.88 3.19 -5.62
C LYS A 2 9.49 3.72 -5.94
N LEU A 3 8.98 4.66 -5.14
CA LEU A 3 7.74 5.38 -5.43
C LEU A 3 7.99 6.39 -6.55
N LEU A 4 7.11 6.43 -7.55
CA LEU A 4 7.19 7.37 -8.67
C LEU A 4 6.13 8.46 -8.54
N GLU A 5 4.90 8.06 -8.24
CA GLU A 5 3.77 8.99 -8.12
C GLU A 5 2.73 8.44 -7.16
N LEU A 6 2.11 9.32 -6.37
CA LEU A 6 0.93 9.05 -5.56
C LEU A 6 -0.21 9.95 -6.03
N ARG A 7 -1.38 9.37 -6.29
CA ARG A 7 -2.63 10.08 -6.55
C ARG A 7 -3.69 9.59 -5.56
N LEU A 8 -4.47 10.50 -5.01
CA LEU A 8 -5.59 10.15 -4.15
C LEU A 8 -6.74 11.12 -4.32
N ARG A 9 -7.94 10.65 -3.98
CA ARG A 9 -9.14 11.48 -3.95
C ARG A 9 -9.99 11.14 -2.75
N ASN A 10 -10.44 12.17 -2.04
CA ASN A 10 -11.43 12.09 -0.95
C ASN A 10 -11.07 11.04 0.12
N LEU A 11 -9.85 11.11 0.65
CA LEU A 11 -9.41 10.25 1.75
C LEU A 11 -9.27 11.08 3.04
N ASN A 12 -9.95 10.66 4.12
CA ASN A 12 -9.95 11.31 5.43
C ASN A 12 -10.15 12.84 5.31
N SER A 13 -9.17 13.63 5.78
CA SER A 13 -9.16 15.09 5.71
C SER A 13 -8.68 15.65 4.36
N LEU A 14 -8.18 14.82 3.45
CA LEU A 14 -7.74 15.21 2.10
C LEU A 14 -8.89 15.03 1.10
N ALA A 15 -9.84 15.98 1.15
CA ALA A 15 -10.92 16.08 0.18
C ALA A 15 -10.41 16.66 -1.16
N GLY A 16 -11.01 16.26 -2.28
CA GLY A 16 -10.59 16.64 -3.62
C GLY A 16 -9.48 15.75 -4.18
N ASP A 17 -8.94 16.16 -5.33
CA ASP A 17 -7.87 15.45 -6.04
C ASP A 17 -6.49 15.94 -5.60
N TRP A 18 -5.66 14.99 -5.16
CA TRP A 18 -4.27 15.26 -4.79
C TRP A 18 -3.33 14.38 -5.60
N ARG A 19 -2.20 14.96 -6.00
CA ARG A 19 -1.14 14.28 -6.75
C ARG A 19 0.22 14.71 -6.21
N ILE A 20 1.09 13.74 -5.94
CA ILE A 20 2.48 13.94 -5.55
C ILE A 20 3.35 13.19 -6.56
N ASN A 21 4.13 13.93 -7.35
CA ASN A 21 5.09 13.36 -8.29
C ASN A 21 6.47 13.27 -7.62
N PHE A 22 6.87 12.07 -7.19
CA PHE A 22 8.18 11.84 -6.57
C PHE A 22 9.34 11.87 -7.58
N GLN A 23 9.06 11.99 -8.88
CA GLN A 23 10.07 12.19 -9.90
C GLN A 23 10.42 13.66 -10.13
N ASP A 24 9.78 14.60 -9.42
CA ASP A 24 10.17 16.00 -9.48
C ASP A 24 11.65 16.16 -9.04
N PRO A 25 12.47 16.94 -9.76
CA PRO A 25 13.86 17.20 -9.39
C PRO A 25 14.05 17.65 -7.94
N GLN A 26 13.08 18.35 -7.35
CA GLN A 26 13.12 18.77 -5.95
C GLN A 26 13.17 17.59 -4.97
N TYR A 27 12.51 16.47 -5.28
CA TYR A 27 12.56 15.24 -4.48
C TYR A 27 13.81 14.41 -4.80
N ILE A 28 14.20 14.35 -6.08
CA ILE A 28 15.33 13.51 -6.52
C ILE A 28 16.67 14.04 -6.02
N ASN A 29 16.90 15.35 -6.12
CA ASN A 29 18.20 15.95 -5.86
C ASN A 29 18.62 15.85 -4.38
N ASN A 30 17.63 15.90 -3.48
CA ASN A 30 17.90 15.92 -2.04
C ASN A 30 17.75 14.53 -1.41
N GLY A 31 17.01 13.60 -2.04
CA GLY A 31 16.78 12.22 -1.57
C GLY A 31 16.01 12.08 -0.26
N LEU A 32 15.87 13.16 0.50
CA LEU A 32 15.16 13.28 1.77
C LEU A 32 14.22 14.50 1.69
N PHE A 33 12.97 14.29 2.07
CA PHE A 33 11.97 15.34 2.20
C PHE A 33 11.14 15.13 3.46
N THR A 34 10.49 16.19 3.92
CA THR A 34 9.65 16.17 5.11
C THR A 34 8.22 16.56 4.75
N ILE A 35 7.25 15.92 5.41
CA ILE A 35 5.83 16.28 5.32
C ILE A 35 5.46 16.94 6.65
N THR A 36 5.30 18.26 6.65
CA THR A 36 5.02 19.05 7.84
C THR A 36 3.62 19.66 7.80
N GLY A 37 3.04 19.91 8.98
CA GLY A 37 1.72 20.53 9.11
C GLY A 37 1.10 20.23 10.47
N PRO A 38 -0.01 20.89 10.83
CA PRO A 38 -0.67 20.68 12.13
C PRO A 38 -1.23 19.27 12.29
N THR A 39 -1.52 18.86 13.52
CA THR A 39 -2.24 17.62 13.82
C THR A 39 -3.61 17.64 13.12
N GLY A 40 -3.99 16.53 12.46
CA GLY A 40 -5.22 16.47 11.68
C GLY A 40 -5.11 16.91 10.21
N ALA A 41 -3.99 17.52 9.79
CA ALA A 41 -3.79 17.99 8.41
C ALA A 41 -3.72 16.90 7.32
N GLY A 42 -3.83 15.61 7.69
CA GLY A 42 -3.83 14.51 6.71
C GLY A 42 -2.45 13.95 6.37
N LYS A 43 -1.40 14.29 7.12
CA LYS A 43 -0.04 13.73 6.92
C LYS A 43 -0.04 12.21 6.87
N THR A 44 -0.64 11.56 7.87
CA THR A 44 -0.78 10.10 7.93
C THR A 44 -1.70 9.55 6.83
N THR A 45 -2.64 10.34 6.32
CA THR A 45 -3.52 9.94 5.21
C THR A 45 -2.74 9.71 3.92
N LEU A 46 -1.66 10.46 3.68
CA LEU A 46 -0.78 10.21 2.52
C LEU A 46 -0.12 8.82 2.62
N LEU A 47 0.29 8.43 3.82
CA LEU A 47 0.89 7.12 4.09
C LEU A 47 -0.15 6.00 3.96
N ASP A 48 -1.34 6.22 4.51
CA ASP A 48 -2.46 5.29 4.35
C ASP A 48 -2.85 5.11 2.88
N ALA A 49 -2.80 6.17 2.07
CA ALA A 49 -3.12 6.09 0.65
C ALA A 49 -2.18 5.14 -0.10
N ILE A 50 -0.88 5.15 0.23
CA ILE A 50 0.09 4.21 -0.36
C ILE A 50 -0.25 2.76 0.04
N CYS A 51 -0.50 2.50 1.32
CA CYS A 51 -0.90 1.17 1.79
C CYS A 51 -2.23 0.71 1.18
N LEU A 52 -3.19 1.63 1.05
CA LEU A 52 -4.50 1.35 0.50
C LEU A 52 -4.40 0.99 -0.99
N ALA A 53 -3.63 1.75 -1.77
CA ALA A 53 -3.39 1.48 -3.18
C ALA A 53 -2.70 0.13 -3.41
N LEU A 54 -1.68 -0.20 -2.61
CA LEU A 54 -0.93 -1.45 -2.76
C LEU A 54 -1.69 -2.66 -2.21
N TYR A 55 -2.23 -2.57 -1.00
CA TYR A 55 -2.70 -3.76 -0.26
C TYR A 55 -4.20 -3.75 0.03
N GLY A 56 -4.92 -2.66 -0.28
CA GLY A 56 -6.32 -2.50 0.07
C GLY A 56 -6.55 -2.42 1.59
N ARG A 57 -5.52 -2.05 2.35
CA ARG A 57 -5.50 -1.99 3.82
C ARG A 57 -4.80 -0.73 4.27
N THR A 58 -5.06 -0.29 5.50
CA THR A 58 -4.34 0.84 6.10
C THR A 58 -3.85 0.46 7.50
N PRO A 59 -2.74 1.04 7.98
CA PRO A 59 -2.26 0.79 9.34
C PRO A 59 -3.28 1.16 10.42
N ARG A 60 -4.08 2.21 10.19
CA ARG A 60 -5.00 2.76 11.18
C ARG A 60 -6.37 2.09 11.20
N LEU A 61 -6.86 1.59 10.06
CA LEU A 61 -8.18 0.98 9.93
C LEU A 61 -8.04 -0.48 9.56
N SER A 62 -8.59 -1.34 10.41
CA SER A 62 -8.53 -2.79 10.26
C SER A 62 -9.40 -3.32 9.11
N ILE A 63 -10.46 -2.59 8.72
CA ILE A 63 -11.41 -3.04 7.70
C ILE A 63 -11.75 -1.88 6.74
N VAL A 64 -11.43 -2.05 5.46
CA VAL A 64 -12.04 -1.30 4.37
C VAL A 64 -12.77 -2.31 3.49
N SER A 65 -14.09 -2.31 3.54
CA SER A 65 -14.95 -3.34 2.96
C SER A 65 -16.18 -2.75 2.28
N GLY A 66 -16.99 -3.59 1.62
CA GLY A 66 -18.26 -3.18 1.03
C GLY A 66 -19.31 -2.68 2.04
N SER A 67 -19.15 -2.99 3.33
CA SER A 67 -20.06 -2.58 4.41
C SER A 67 -19.53 -1.44 5.26
N ASP A 68 -18.21 -1.24 5.30
CA ASP A 68 -17.58 -0.23 6.16
C ASP A 68 -16.36 0.39 5.47
N ASN A 69 -16.34 1.72 5.45
CA ASN A 69 -15.26 2.51 4.89
C ASN A 69 -15.22 3.86 5.62
N GLU A 70 -14.42 3.90 6.68
CA GLU A 70 -14.14 5.12 7.45
C GLU A 70 -13.07 6.01 6.80
N ILE A 71 -12.35 5.52 5.77
CA ILE A 71 -11.32 6.30 5.09
C ILE A 71 -11.88 7.26 4.04
N MET A 72 -13.06 7.00 3.49
CA MET A 72 -13.72 7.92 2.56
C MET A 72 -14.10 9.22 3.28
N SER A 73 -13.69 10.36 2.74
CA SER A 73 -14.06 11.67 3.30
C SER A 73 -15.57 11.80 3.48
N ARG A 74 -15.98 12.43 4.60
CA ARG A 74 -17.40 12.72 4.85
C ARG A 74 -18.01 13.48 3.68
N SER A 75 -19.28 13.24 3.38
CA SER A 75 -20.01 13.83 2.26
C SER A 75 -19.51 13.49 0.84
N SER A 76 -18.57 12.54 0.69
CA SER A 76 -18.11 12.06 -0.62
C SER A 76 -18.84 10.79 -1.05
N GLY A 77 -19.14 10.69 -2.35
CA GLY A 77 -19.72 9.50 -2.97
C GLY A 77 -18.67 8.51 -3.50
N GLU A 78 -17.40 8.91 -3.55
CA GLU A 78 -16.30 8.11 -4.08
C GLU A 78 -14.97 8.51 -3.46
N CYS A 79 -14.03 7.56 -3.43
CA CYS A 79 -12.64 7.78 -3.07
C CYS A 79 -11.73 6.82 -3.84
N PHE A 80 -10.47 7.21 -4.05
CA PHE A 80 -9.45 6.31 -4.58
C PHE A 80 -8.05 6.65 -4.04
N ALA A 81 -7.18 5.65 -4.13
CA ALA A 81 -5.74 5.79 -3.99
C ALA A 81 -5.06 5.04 -5.14
N GLU A 82 -4.07 5.67 -5.76
CA GLU A 82 -3.29 5.12 -6.85
C GLU A 82 -1.82 5.41 -6.60
N VAL A 83 -0.97 4.41 -6.73
CA VAL A 83 0.48 4.56 -6.60
C VAL A 83 1.19 3.91 -7.77
N SER A 84 2.14 4.65 -8.34
CA SER A 84 3.05 4.15 -9.36
C SER A 84 4.39 3.83 -8.72
N VAL A 85 4.89 2.63 -8.96
CA VAL A 85 6.07 2.08 -8.28
C VAL A 85 6.99 1.39 -9.27
N GLN A 86 8.29 1.58 -9.08
CA GLN A 86 9.34 0.88 -9.81
C GLN A 86 9.95 -0.21 -8.92
N THR A 87 10.03 -1.42 -9.45
CA THR A 87 10.66 -2.58 -8.81
C THR A 87 11.71 -3.17 -9.74
N ARG A 88 12.38 -4.26 -9.32
CA ARG A 88 13.34 -4.95 -10.19
C ARG A 88 12.65 -5.63 -11.39
N SER A 89 11.36 -5.96 -11.26
CA SER A 89 10.61 -6.67 -12.29
C SER A 89 9.94 -5.75 -13.32
N GLY A 90 9.85 -4.44 -13.04
CA GLY A 90 9.18 -3.49 -13.93
C GLY A 90 8.64 -2.26 -13.21
N THR A 91 7.80 -1.50 -13.91
CA THR A 91 7.09 -0.35 -13.35
C THR A 91 5.59 -0.62 -13.38
N TYR A 92 4.94 -0.45 -12.23
CA TYR A 92 3.55 -0.87 -12.05
C TYR A 92 2.72 0.24 -11.43
N ARG A 93 1.42 0.18 -11.68
CA ARG A 93 0.42 1.08 -11.11
C ARG A 93 -0.59 0.25 -10.34
N ALA A 94 -0.69 0.48 -9.04
CA ALA A 94 -1.68 -0.15 -8.18
C ALA A 94 -2.77 0.88 -7.84
N THR A 95 -4.03 0.50 -8.05
CA THR A 95 -5.18 1.39 -7.88
C THR A 95 -6.24 0.73 -7.01
N TRP A 96 -6.58 1.36 -5.91
CA TRP A 96 -7.71 0.99 -5.07
C TRP A 96 -8.78 2.08 -5.14
N SER A 97 -10.04 1.70 -5.33
CA SER A 97 -11.15 2.65 -5.37
C SER A 97 -12.43 2.07 -4.77
N GLN A 98 -13.27 2.95 -4.24
CA GLN A 98 -14.60 2.58 -3.79
C GLN A 98 -15.58 3.73 -4.03
N ARG A 99 -16.82 3.36 -4.34
CA ARG A 99 -17.91 4.29 -4.60
C ARG A 99 -19.16 3.89 -3.83
N ARG A 100 -20.03 4.86 -3.61
CA ARG A 100 -21.40 4.69 -3.11
C ARG A 100 -22.36 4.54 -4.28
N ALA A 101 -23.52 3.96 -4.02
CA ALA A 101 -24.58 3.82 -5.01
C ALA A 101 -24.90 5.19 -5.63
N ARG A 102 -24.93 5.25 -6.98
CA ARG A 102 -25.18 6.48 -7.75
C ARG A 102 -24.20 7.63 -7.49
N GLY A 103 -23.06 7.38 -6.83
CA GLY A 103 -22.12 8.43 -6.44
C GLY A 103 -22.67 9.40 -5.38
N ALA A 104 -23.76 9.04 -4.69
CA ALA A 104 -24.37 9.88 -3.67
C ALA A 104 -23.66 9.68 -2.31
N ALA A 105 -23.46 10.76 -1.56
CA ALA A 105 -22.75 10.75 -0.28
C ALA A 105 -23.42 9.87 0.79
N ASP A 106 -24.74 9.78 0.74
CA ASP A 106 -25.61 8.94 1.58
C ASP A 106 -25.90 7.56 0.96
N GLY A 107 -25.41 7.33 -0.27
CA GLY A 107 -25.60 6.07 -0.97
C GLY A 107 -24.92 4.90 -0.26
N LYS A 108 -25.46 3.70 -0.46
CA LYS A 108 -24.88 2.45 0.05
C LYS A 108 -23.51 2.20 -0.57
N LEU A 109 -22.52 1.88 0.26
CA LEU A 109 -21.19 1.47 -0.20
C LEU A 109 -21.28 0.28 -1.17
N GLN A 110 -20.50 0.36 -2.25
CA GLN A 110 -20.34 -0.72 -3.20
C GLN A 110 -19.07 -1.50 -2.89
N GLN A 111 -18.92 -2.68 -3.50
CA GLN A 111 -17.68 -3.44 -3.39
C GLN A 111 -16.49 -2.61 -3.91
N PRO A 112 -15.37 -2.58 -3.18
CA PRO A 112 -14.17 -1.89 -3.65
C PRO A 112 -13.60 -2.59 -4.87
N ARG A 113 -12.87 -1.83 -5.69
CA ARG A 113 -12.08 -2.33 -6.81
C ARG A 113 -10.61 -2.18 -6.47
N HIS A 114 -9.83 -3.19 -6.82
CA HIS A 114 -8.38 -3.17 -6.63
C HIS A 114 -7.72 -3.75 -7.86
N GLU A 115 -6.92 -2.92 -8.52
CA GLU A 115 -6.31 -3.20 -9.80
C GLU A 115 -4.79 -3.06 -9.71
N LEU A 116 -4.08 -3.93 -10.42
CA LEU A 116 -2.67 -3.78 -10.72
C LEU A 116 -2.50 -3.77 -12.22
N ALA A 117 -1.79 -2.77 -12.74
CA ALA A 117 -1.50 -2.61 -14.15
C ALA A 117 0.00 -2.38 -14.39
N ASP A 118 0.47 -2.72 -15.59
CA ASP A 118 1.75 -2.22 -16.07
C ASP A 118 1.66 -0.70 -16.27
N HIS A 119 2.63 0.03 -15.73
CA HIS A 119 2.60 1.50 -15.76
C HIS A 119 2.88 2.07 -17.14
N ILE A 120 3.61 1.35 -18.00
CA ILE A 120 4.06 1.82 -19.31
C ILE A 120 3.00 1.49 -20.37
N THR A 121 2.52 0.24 -20.41
CA THR A 121 1.54 -0.20 -21.42
C THR A 121 0.10 0.09 -21.01
N GLY A 122 -0.15 0.25 -19.70
CA GLY A 122 -1.50 0.38 -19.14
C GLY A 122 -2.27 -0.94 -19.10
N GLU A 123 -1.63 -2.07 -19.42
CA GLU A 123 -2.25 -3.39 -19.39
C GLU A 123 -2.64 -3.78 -17.96
N ILE A 124 -3.90 -4.18 -17.78
CA ILE A 124 -4.40 -4.65 -16.48
C ILE A 124 -3.92 -6.07 -16.24
N LEU A 125 -3.03 -6.23 -15.27
CA LEU A 125 -2.45 -7.52 -14.86
C LEU A 125 -3.39 -8.27 -13.90
N SER A 126 -4.15 -7.55 -13.09
CA SER A 126 -5.17 -8.11 -12.19
C SER A 126 -6.21 -7.06 -11.81
N SER A 127 -7.47 -7.47 -11.65
CA SER A 127 -8.58 -6.60 -11.24
C SER A 127 -9.50 -7.20 -10.17
N LYS A 128 -9.24 -8.45 -9.73
CA LYS A 128 -9.97 -9.08 -8.62
C LYS A 128 -9.21 -8.89 -7.32
N LEU A 129 -9.89 -8.44 -6.26
CA LEU A 129 -9.29 -8.10 -4.96
C LEU A 129 -8.22 -9.09 -4.46
N LYS A 130 -8.54 -10.39 -4.37
CA LYS A 130 -7.60 -11.42 -3.90
C LYS A 130 -6.43 -11.65 -4.85
N GLU A 131 -6.70 -11.69 -6.16
CA GLU A 131 -5.67 -11.89 -7.18
C GLU A 131 -4.72 -10.69 -7.24
N THR A 132 -5.25 -9.48 -7.06
CA THR A 132 -4.48 -8.23 -7.03
C THR A 132 -3.57 -8.18 -5.81
N GLN A 133 -4.03 -8.61 -4.63
CA GLN A 133 -3.18 -8.70 -3.44
C GLN A 133 -1.97 -9.63 -3.66
N GLU A 134 -2.17 -10.82 -4.24
CA GLU A 134 -1.08 -11.74 -4.55
C GLU A 134 -0.18 -11.23 -5.69
N ALA A 135 -0.75 -10.55 -6.69
CA ALA A 135 0.02 -9.92 -7.76
C ALA A 135 0.91 -8.78 -7.22
N VAL A 136 0.39 -7.93 -6.35
CA VAL A 136 1.17 -6.87 -5.67
C VAL A 136 2.26 -7.49 -4.83
N ARG A 137 1.98 -8.53 -4.04
CA ARG A 137 3.00 -9.23 -3.24
C ARG A 137 4.14 -9.74 -4.12
N ARG A 138 3.85 -10.35 -5.27
CA ARG A 138 4.86 -10.85 -6.21
C ARG A 138 5.71 -9.74 -6.82
N VAL A 139 5.10 -8.62 -7.18
CA VAL A 139 5.77 -7.49 -7.84
C VAL A 139 6.61 -6.66 -6.86
N ILE A 140 6.07 -6.38 -5.67
CA ILE A 140 6.72 -5.59 -4.63
C ILE A 140 7.75 -6.44 -3.86
N GLY A 141 7.52 -7.75 -3.75
CA GLY A 141 8.35 -8.70 -2.99
C GLY A 141 8.05 -8.73 -1.48
N LEU A 142 7.09 -7.94 -1.02
CA LEU A 142 6.72 -7.82 0.39
C LEU A 142 5.21 -7.94 0.57
N ASP A 143 4.80 -8.68 1.59
CA ASP A 143 3.41 -8.65 2.05
C ASP A 143 3.14 -7.39 2.89
N TYR A 144 1.86 -7.19 3.24
CA TYR A 144 1.43 -6.01 3.98
C TYR A 144 2.17 -5.81 5.31
N GLY A 145 2.31 -6.87 6.11
CA GLY A 145 2.94 -6.78 7.43
C GLY A 145 4.43 -6.48 7.32
N GLN A 146 5.10 -7.08 6.34
CA GLN A 146 6.49 -6.75 6.06
C GLN A 146 6.64 -5.31 5.56
N PHE A 147 5.74 -4.82 4.70
CA PHE A 147 5.78 -3.46 4.19
C PHE A 147 5.66 -2.41 5.30
N THR A 148 4.73 -2.58 6.25
CA THR A 148 4.55 -1.65 7.38
C THR A 148 5.67 -1.75 8.44
N ARG A 149 6.39 -2.88 8.49
CA ARG A 149 7.54 -3.03 9.39
C ARG A 149 8.87 -2.55 8.81
N SER A 150 9.03 -2.54 7.48
CA SER A 150 10.34 -2.32 6.83
C SER A 150 10.43 -1.09 5.92
N ILE A 151 9.33 -0.68 5.28
CA ILE A 151 9.31 0.45 4.34
C ILE A 151 8.53 1.62 4.94
N LEU A 152 7.32 1.36 5.41
CA LEU A 152 6.45 2.39 5.96
C LEU A 152 6.30 2.22 7.47
N LEU A 153 7.20 2.84 8.23
CA LEU A 153 7.10 2.87 9.67
C LEU A 153 5.96 3.80 10.11
N ALA A 154 4.78 3.22 10.32
CA ALA A 154 3.65 3.94 10.89
C ALA A 154 3.96 4.41 12.32
N GLN A 155 3.29 5.47 12.76
CA GLN A 155 3.53 6.07 14.08
C GLN A 155 3.31 5.03 15.20
N GLY A 156 4.36 4.73 15.97
CA GLY A 156 4.34 3.73 17.05
C GLY A 156 4.73 2.30 16.63
N GLU A 157 4.75 1.98 15.33
CA GLU A 157 5.08 0.62 14.85
C GLU A 157 6.59 0.33 14.77
N PHE A 158 7.45 1.35 14.83
CA PHE A 158 8.90 1.12 14.94
C PHE A 158 9.28 0.35 16.21
N ALA A 159 8.57 0.59 17.32
CA ALA A 159 8.75 -0.19 18.54
C ALA A 159 8.38 -1.67 18.34
N GLN A 160 7.39 -1.98 17.50
CA GLN A 160 7.03 -3.35 17.18
C GLN A 160 8.14 -4.06 16.41
N PHE A 161 8.86 -3.39 15.50
CA PHE A 161 10.02 -4.00 14.84
C PHE A 161 11.12 -4.36 15.86
N LEU A 162 11.43 -3.45 16.80
CA LEU A 162 12.41 -3.72 17.85
C LEU A 162 11.97 -4.88 18.76
N GLN A 163 10.67 -4.95 19.07
CA GLN A 163 10.06 -5.98 19.92
C GLN A 163 9.69 -7.27 19.18
N ALA A 164 9.82 -7.31 17.84
CA ALA A 164 9.47 -8.48 17.05
C ALA A 164 10.29 -9.70 17.48
N THR A 165 9.66 -10.86 17.40
CA THR A 165 10.31 -12.14 17.72
C THR A 165 11.47 -12.42 16.77
N GLU A 166 12.43 -13.25 17.20
CA GLU A 166 13.55 -13.65 16.34
C GLU A 166 13.07 -14.27 15.02
N LYS A 167 11.98 -15.04 15.06
CA LYS A 167 11.34 -15.61 13.88
C LYS A 167 10.86 -14.53 12.91
N GLU A 168 10.08 -13.56 13.39
CA GLU A 168 9.56 -12.48 12.55
C GLU A 168 10.67 -11.60 11.97
N LYS A 169 11.73 -11.35 12.74
CA LYS A 169 12.92 -10.62 12.26
C LYS A 169 13.66 -11.40 11.18
N SER A 170 13.84 -12.70 11.37
CA SER A 170 14.47 -13.59 10.39
C SER A 170 13.69 -13.64 9.08
N GLU A 171 12.36 -13.77 9.13
CA GLU A 171 11.50 -13.78 7.94
C GLU A 171 11.59 -12.47 7.13
N ILE A 172 11.70 -11.32 7.80
CA ILE A 172 11.89 -10.02 7.13
C ILE A 172 13.27 -9.94 6.48
N LEU A 173 14.32 -10.31 7.22
CA LEU A 173 15.69 -10.26 6.72
C LEU A 173 15.89 -11.19 5.53
N GLU A 174 15.37 -12.41 5.60
CA GLU A 174 15.50 -13.43 4.55
C GLU A 174 14.93 -12.97 3.21
N ARG A 175 13.78 -12.28 3.20
CA ARG A 175 13.22 -11.70 1.96
C ARG A 175 14.03 -10.52 1.44
N ILE A 176 14.56 -9.68 2.34
CA ILE A 176 15.42 -8.55 1.95
C ILE A 176 16.71 -9.06 1.30
N THR A 177 17.29 -10.13 1.83
CA THR A 177 18.52 -10.74 1.31
C THR A 177 18.29 -11.74 0.18
N GLY A 178 17.03 -12.11 -0.09
CA GLY A 178 16.67 -13.10 -1.12
C GLY A 178 17.14 -14.51 -0.77
N THR A 179 17.22 -14.84 0.52
CA THR A 179 17.78 -16.09 1.05
C THR A 179 16.71 -17.12 1.40
N GLU A 180 15.49 -16.96 0.86
CA GLU A 180 14.29 -17.82 1.06
C GLU A 180 14.57 -19.31 0.78
N ILE A 181 15.58 -19.57 -0.05
CA ILE A 181 16.07 -20.91 -0.38
C ILE A 181 16.49 -21.72 0.86
N TYR A 182 17.05 -21.09 1.89
CA TYR A 182 17.56 -21.81 3.06
C TYR A 182 16.41 -22.30 3.96
N SER A 183 15.34 -21.51 4.11
CA SER A 183 14.12 -21.97 4.78
C SER A 183 13.48 -23.17 4.08
N HIS A 184 13.41 -23.16 2.74
CA HIS A 184 12.89 -24.29 1.98
C HIS A 184 13.77 -25.55 2.08
N ILE A 185 15.09 -25.40 2.06
CA ILE A 185 16.03 -26.50 2.28
C ILE A 185 15.82 -27.08 3.68
N GLY A 186 15.72 -26.24 4.71
CA GLY A 186 15.47 -26.68 6.09
C GLY A 186 14.19 -27.49 6.25
N GLN A 187 13.08 -27.03 5.67
CA GLN A 187 11.80 -27.76 5.66
C GLN A 187 11.93 -29.11 4.95
N SER A 188 12.58 -29.13 3.77
CA SER A 188 12.77 -30.36 2.99
C SER A 188 13.61 -31.41 3.72
N VAL A 189 14.57 -30.98 4.55
CA VAL A 189 15.37 -31.88 5.40
C VAL A 189 14.53 -32.42 6.55
N TYR A 190 13.74 -31.57 7.21
CA TYR A 190 12.86 -31.99 8.30
C TYR A 190 11.80 -33.00 7.84
N GLU A 191 11.17 -32.82 6.69
CA GLU A 191 10.18 -33.75 6.14
C GLU A 191 10.75 -35.13 5.74
N ARG A 192 12.08 -35.24 5.59
CA ARG A 192 12.78 -36.48 5.26
C ARG A 192 13.33 -37.21 6.49
N THR A 193 13.14 -36.65 7.68
CA THR A 193 13.58 -37.22 8.97
C THR A 193 12.37 -37.70 9.77
#